data_AF-A0A9D2PM50-F1
#
_entry.id   AF-A0A9D2PM50-F1
#
_cell.length_a   1.000
_cell.length_b   1.000
_cell.length_c   1.000
_cell.angle_alpha   90.00
_cell.angle_beta   90.00
_cell.angle_gamma   90.00
#
_symmetry.space_group_name_H-M   'P 1'
#
loop_
_entity.id
_entity.type
_entity.pdbx_description
1 polymer ?
#
loop_
_entity_poly.entity_id
_entity_poly.type
_entity_poly.pdbx_seq_one_letter_code
_entity_poly.pdbx_strand_id
1 'polypeptide(L)'
;MKVKYPAEAFALSLILSSGTMKGAFLSGVLVLLAVVLAEFLKNLLEDGIPLWSLRLCVYVGTGGICGAAFYLGFAAVGEELWAGLWLMTVLIGLLSARHVLKSSLEADYDGIFWESAFVWGMGILLAAARELLAEGEIFGYPLFQASFQSKSFGDVIFGFLAAGLALAFANAVLKKKCTDTQSWYLAVPMIVFARPFEMVSFGSVIGAVWTIGVSLALFFSIKKTLKFSRTGPAYRGLPAEMLSLGFLYMILSIY
;
A
#
# COMPACT_ATOMS: atom_id res chain seq x y z
N MET A 1 13.93 -13.89 9.64
CA MET A 1 13.39 -13.16 10.81
C MET A 1 12.05 -12.53 10.44
N LYS A 2 11.20 -12.15 11.41
CA LYS A 2 9.96 -11.42 11.12
C LYS A 2 10.29 -10.00 10.62
N VAL A 3 9.42 -9.46 9.78
CA VAL A 3 9.49 -8.09 9.26
C VAL A 3 9.23 -7.09 10.38
N LYS A 4 10.03 -6.01 10.44
CA LYS A 4 9.86 -4.89 11.39
C LYS A 4 9.23 -3.65 10.74
N TYR A 5 9.27 -3.51 9.41
CA TYR A 5 8.62 -2.40 8.70
C TYR A 5 7.08 -2.60 8.57
N PRO A 6 6.28 -1.52 8.47
CA PRO A 6 4.82 -1.58 8.33
C PRO A 6 4.41 -2.05 6.91
N ALA A 7 4.51 -3.35 6.66
CA ALA A 7 4.38 -3.90 5.31
C ALA A 7 3.04 -3.60 4.61
N GLU A 8 1.93 -3.60 5.36
CA GLU A 8 0.60 -3.31 4.81
C GLU A 8 0.45 -1.83 4.43
N ALA A 9 0.99 -0.91 5.24
CA ALA A 9 0.96 0.52 4.95
C ALA A 9 1.81 0.85 3.72
N PHE A 10 3.02 0.28 3.62
CA PHE A 10 3.87 0.41 2.43
C PHE A 10 3.25 -0.21 1.19
N ALA A 11 2.61 -1.37 1.30
CA ALA A 11 1.90 -1.97 0.17
C ALA A 11 0.83 -1.01 -0.38
N LEU A 12 -0.01 -0.46 0.51
CA LEU A 12 -1.09 0.44 0.11
C LEU A 12 -0.54 1.74 -0.48
N SER A 13 0.48 2.33 0.14
CA SER A 13 1.10 3.56 -0.33
C SER A 13 1.72 3.37 -1.72
N LEU A 14 2.40 2.25 -1.96
CA LEU A 14 2.99 1.94 -3.26
C LEU A 14 1.92 1.69 -4.32
N ILE A 15 0.84 0.96 -4.00
CA ILE A 15 -0.23 0.72 -4.98
C ILE A 15 -0.82 2.05 -5.49
N LEU A 16 -1.03 3.00 -4.59
CA LEU A 16 -1.70 4.27 -4.89
C LEU A 16 -0.78 5.30 -5.55
N SER A 17 0.47 5.39 -5.09
CA SER A 17 1.34 6.53 -5.42
C SER A 17 2.55 6.17 -6.27
N SER A 18 2.76 4.90 -6.65
CA SER A 18 3.88 4.52 -7.52
C SER A 18 3.63 4.71 -9.02
N GLY A 19 2.57 5.42 -9.40
CA GLY A 19 2.38 5.90 -10.77
C GLY A 19 3.40 7.00 -11.16
N THR A 20 3.84 7.80 -10.18
CA THR A 20 4.86 8.84 -10.35
C THR A 20 5.96 8.68 -9.28
N MET A 21 7.20 9.02 -9.62
CA MET A 21 8.31 9.01 -8.68
C MET A 21 8.09 10.02 -7.54
N LYS A 22 7.50 11.19 -7.84
CA LYS A 22 7.11 12.21 -6.85
C LYS A 22 6.14 11.64 -5.82
N GLY A 23 5.07 11.00 -6.27
CA GLY A 23 4.08 10.37 -5.40
C GLY A 23 4.68 9.25 -4.55
N ALA A 24 5.53 8.40 -5.13
CA ALA A 24 6.21 7.33 -4.40
C ALA A 24 7.18 7.87 -3.33
N PHE A 25 7.89 8.95 -3.65
CA PHE A 25 8.77 9.62 -2.69
C PHE A 25 7.97 10.15 -1.49
N LEU A 26 6.95 10.97 -1.74
CA LEU A 26 6.12 11.53 -0.68
C LEU A 26 5.48 10.45 0.16
N SER A 27 4.78 9.50 -0.48
CA SER A 27 4.00 8.48 0.20
C SER A 27 4.83 7.63 1.17
N GLY A 28 6.10 7.34 0.85
CA GLY A 28 6.99 6.65 1.77
C GLY A 28 7.38 7.49 3.00
N VAL A 29 7.61 8.79 2.83
CA VAL A 29 7.79 9.73 3.96
C VAL A 29 6.55 9.75 4.85
N LEU A 30 5.35 9.74 4.24
CA LEU A 30 4.09 9.72 5.02
C LEU A 30 3.99 8.46 5.87
N VAL A 31 4.31 7.29 5.29
CA VAL A 31 4.26 6.02 6.03
C VAL A 31 5.23 6.04 7.22
N LEU A 32 6.45 6.53 7.02
CA LEU A 32 7.45 6.66 8.08
C LEU A 32 6.97 7.59 9.20
N LEU A 33 6.52 8.80 8.84
CA LEU A 33 5.99 9.76 9.81
C LEU A 33 4.75 9.22 10.53
N ALA A 34 3.88 8.49 9.85
CA ALA A 34 2.70 7.87 10.43
C ALA A 34 3.05 6.81 11.50
N VAL A 35 4.11 6.01 11.26
CA VAL A 35 4.60 5.04 12.24
C VAL A 35 5.18 5.75 13.46
N VAL A 36 6.04 6.75 13.25
CA VAL A 36 6.64 7.53 14.35
C VAL A 36 5.56 8.21 15.18
N LEU A 37 4.54 8.79 14.52
CA LEU A 37 3.40 9.40 15.19
C LEU A 37 2.59 8.38 15.99
N ALA A 38 2.33 7.18 15.44
CA ALA A 38 1.63 6.12 16.15
C ALA A 38 2.39 5.69 17.40
N GLU A 39 3.72 5.56 17.30
CA GLU A 39 4.58 5.18 18.42
C GLU A 39 4.64 6.29 19.47
N PHE A 40 4.75 7.55 19.05
CA PHE A 40 4.68 8.71 19.94
C PHE A 40 3.35 8.75 20.71
N LEU A 41 2.22 8.60 20.02
CA LEU A 41 0.90 8.58 20.66
C LEU A 41 0.77 7.41 21.63
N LYS A 42 1.24 6.21 21.23
CA LYS A 42 1.22 5.04 22.10
C LYS A 42 2.01 5.32 23.38
N ASN A 43 3.27 5.73 23.26
CA ASN A 43 4.16 5.96 24.41
C ASN A 43 3.67 7.09 25.32
N LEU A 44 3.04 8.14 24.75
CA LEU A 44 2.48 9.25 25.53
C LEU A 44 1.29 8.84 26.40
N LEU A 45 0.50 7.87 25.92
CA LEU A 45 -0.78 7.49 26.52
C LEU A 45 -0.72 6.16 27.30
N GLU A 46 0.32 5.35 27.11
CA GLU A 46 0.44 3.99 27.66
C GLU A 46 0.35 3.96 29.19
N ASP A 47 0.92 4.96 29.88
CA ASP A 47 0.89 5.07 31.35
C ASP A 47 -0.42 5.66 31.89
N GLY A 48 -1.21 6.33 31.05
CA GLY A 48 -2.33 7.18 31.49
C GLY A 48 -3.71 6.57 31.28
N ILE A 49 -3.88 5.62 30.35
CA ILE A 49 -5.19 5.11 29.97
C ILE A 49 -5.23 3.60 29.76
N PRO A 50 -6.41 2.96 29.97
CA PRO A 50 -6.57 1.53 29.74
C PRO A 50 -6.38 1.15 28.26
N LEU A 51 -5.90 -0.07 28.02
CA LEU A 51 -5.48 -0.60 26.71
C LEU A 51 -6.50 -0.41 25.57
N TRP A 52 -7.80 -0.57 25.84
CA TRP A 52 -8.86 -0.36 24.85
C TRP A 52 -8.96 1.08 24.35
N SER A 53 -8.86 2.06 25.27
CA SER A 53 -8.87 3.48 24.97
C SER A 53 -7.57 3.88 24.30
N LEU A 54 -6.43 3.33 24.75
CA LEU A 54 -5.13 3.54 24.13
C LEU A 54 -5.16 3.18 22.64
N ARG A 55 -5.64 1.98 22.33
CA ARG A 55 -5.76 1.51 20.94
C ARG A 55 -6.63 2.44 20.09
N LEU A 56 -7.80 2.83 20.60
CA LEU A 56 -8.70 3.74 19.88
C LEU A 56 -8.07 5.12 19.68
N CYS A 57 -7.44 5.70 20.70
CA CYS A 57 -6.75 6.99 20.61
C CYS A 57 -5.62 6.95 19.58
N VAL A 58 -4.80 5.89 19.57
CA VAL A 58 -3.73 5.74 18.58
C VAL A 58 -4.30 5.62 17.16
N TYR A 59 -5.33 4.80 16.95
CA TYR A 59 -5.97 4.67 15.63
C TYR A 59 -6.60 5.97 15.13
N VAL A 60 -7.40 6.63 15.96
CA VAL A 60 -8.09 7.87 15.59
C VAL A 60 -7.09 9.01 15.42
N GLY A 61 -6.10 9.10 16.30
CA GLY A 61 -5.06 10.11 16.26
C GLY A 61 -4.20 9.99 15.01
N THR A 62 -3.64 8.81 14.71
CA THR A 62 -2.83 8.65 13.50
C THR A 62 -3.66 8.72 12.23
N GLY A 63 -4.82 8.06 12.18
CA GLY A 63 -5.69 8.11 11.01
C GLY A 63 -6.14 9.53 10.69
N GLY A 64 -6.57 10.28 11.71
CA GLY A 64 -7.00 11.68 11.56
C GLY A 64 -5.87 12.62 11.15
N ILE A 65 -4.71 12.53 11.80
CA ILE A 65 -3.54 13.37 11.45
C ILE A 65 -3.02 13.00 10.07
N CYS A 66 -2.96 11.72 9.71
CA CYS A 66 -2.58 11.29 8.36
C CYS A 66 -3.56 11.84 7.32
N GLY A 67 -4.86 11.72 7.57
CA GLY A 67 -5.89 12.26 6.68
C GLY A 67 -5.84 13.78 6.53
N ALA A 68 -5.46 14.52 7.57
CA ALA A 68 -5.40 15.99 7.50
C ALA A 68 -4.05 16.49 6.96
N ALA A 69 -2.95 16.15 7.63
CA ALA A 69 -1.63 16.70 7.35
C ALA A 69 -1.08 16.19 6.01
N PHE A 70 -1.29 14.92 5.68
CA PHE A 70 -0.75 14.36 4.44
C PHE A 70 -1.62 14.67 3.21
N TYR A 71 -2.93 14.87 3.39
CA TYR A 71 -3.77 15.41 2.33
C TYR A 71 -3.33 16.82 1.92
N LEU A 72 -2.99 17.68 2.90
CA LEU A 72 -2.38 18.99 2.64
C LEU A 72 -0.97 18.86 2.03
N GLY A 73 -0.20 17.85 2.44
CA GLY A 73 1.12 17.55 1.85
C GLY A 73 1.04 17.22 0.36
N PHE A 74 0.08 16.40 -0.05
CA PHE A 74 -0.17 16.11 -1.47
C PHE A 74 -0.62 17.35 -2.25
N ALA A 75 -1.46 18.20 -1.64
CA ALA A 75 -1.88 19.47 -2.22
C ALA A 75 -0.68 20.38 -2.52
N ALA A 76 0.28 20.46 -1.59
CA ALA A 76 1.46 21.31 -1.72
C ALA A 76 2.40 20.86 -2.84
N VAL A 77 2.35 19.58 -3.23
CA VAL A 77 3.16 19.03 -4.34
C VAL A 77 2.41 19.06 -5.68
N GLY A 78 1.17 19.56 -5.69
CA GLY A 78 0.37 19.74 -6.90
C GLY A 78 -0.41 18.50 -7.33
N GLU A 79 -0.59 17.52 -6.44
CA GLU A 79 -1.47 16.37 -6.70
C GLU A 79 -2.95 16.77 -6.56
N GLU A 80 -3.81 16.17 -7.39
CA GLU A 80 -5.25 16.48 -7.36
C GLU A 80 -5.90 15.94 -6.08
N LEU A 81 -6.55 16.86 -5.36
CA LEU A 81 -7.22 16.57 -4.10
C LEU A 81 -8.66 16.10 -4.35
N TRP A 82 -8.95 14.89 -3.90
CA TRP A 82 -10.27 14.29 -3.97
C TRP A 82 -10.53 13.40 -2.74
N ALA A 83 -11.81 13.16 -2.43
CA ALA A 83 -12.23 12.41 -1.25
C ALA A 83 -11.64 10.99 -1.18
N GLY A 84 -11.37 10.38 -2.34
CA GLY A 84 -10.70 9.08 -2.44
C GLY A 84 -9.29 9.08 -1.87
N LEU A 85 -8.45 10.05 -2.25
CA LEU A 85 -7.10 10.18 -1.73
C LEU A 85 -7.10 10.43 -0.22
N TRP A 86 -8.00 11.29 0.26
CA TRP A 86 -8.16 11.53 1.69
C TRP A 86 -8.43 10.23 2.46
N LEU A 87 -9.44 9.46 2.02
CA LEU A 87 -9.80 8.19 2.66
C LEU A 87 -8.62 7.20 2.65
N MET A 88 -7.86 7.14 1.55
CA MET A 88 -6.69 6.28 1.46
C MET A 88 -5.56 6.70 2.39
N THR A 89 -5.30 8.00 2.55
CA THR A 89 -4.30 8.49 3.53
C THR A 89 -4.69 8.17 4.96
N VAL A 90 -5.99 8.22 5.30
CA VAL A 90 -6.52 7.74 6.59
C VAL A 90 -6.25 6.24 6.76
N LEU A 91 -6.53 5.42 5.73
CA LEU A 91 -6.27 3.98 5.77
C LEU A 91 -4.79 3.65 5.95
N ILE A 92 -3.89 4.37 5.28
CA ILE A 92 -2.44 4.23 5.49
C ILE A 92 -2.09 4.51 6.96
N GLY A 93 -2.62 5.59 7.54
CA GLY A 93 -2.41 5.94 8.96
C GLY A 93 -2.94 4.88 9.94
N LEU A 94 -4.08 4.26 9.62
CA LEU A 94 -4.66 3.17 10.41
C LEU A 94 -3.82 1.89 10.32
N LEU A 95 -3.30 1.55 9.13
CA LEU A 95 -2.41 0.40 8.93
C LEU A 95 -1.08 0.61 9.66
N SER A 96 -0.53 1.82 9.64
CA SER A 96 0.66 2.19 10.42
C SER A 96 0.42 2.06 11.92
N ALA A 97 -0.70 2.58 12.45
CA ALA A 97 -1.05 2.40 13.85
C ALA A 97 -1.24 0.93 14.23
N ARG A 98 -1.88 0.13 13.36
CA ARG A 98 -2.05 -1.29 13.60
C ARG A 98 -0.71 -2.02 13.71
N HIS A 99 0.25 -1.64 12.87
CA HIS A 99 1.61 -2.17 12.96
C HIS A 99 2.19 -1.88 14.35
N VAL A 100 2.22 -0.61 14.77
CA VAL A 100 2.77 -0.19 16.08
C VAL A 100 2.05 -0.82 17.28
N LEU A 101 0.75 -1.06 17.19
CA LEU A 101 -0.01 -1.69 18.27
C LEU A 101 0.18 -3.22 18.34
N LYS A 102 0.55 -3.87 17.23
CA LYS A 102 0.79 -5.32 17.16
C LYS A 102 2.25 -5.68 17.38
N SER A 103 3.19 -4.85 16.94
CA SER A 103 4.61 -5.00 17.27
C SER A 103 4.91 -4.27 18.57
N SER A 104 5.48 -4.97 19.55
CA SER A 104 6.19 -4.32 20.65
C SER A 104 7.46 -3.68 20.06
N LEU A 105 7.30 -2.50 19.47
CA LEU A 105 8.41 -1.63 19.10
C LEU A 105 8.93 -1.09 20.44
N GLU A 106 9.95 -1.76 20.98
CA GLU A 106 10.66 -1.32 22.19
C GLU A 106 11.58 -0.13 21.86
N ALA A 107 11.07 0.88 21.17
CA ALA A 107 11.84 2.03 20.68
C ALA A 107 13.05 1.67 19.78
N ASP A 108 13.02 0.52 19.09
CA ASP A 108 14.01 0.13 18.07
C ASP A 108 13.75 0.89 16.74
N TYR A 109 13.85 2.21 16.81
CA TYR A 109 13.67 3.11 15.68
C TYR A 109 14.65 2.82 14.55
N ASP A 110 15.89 2.47 14.89
CA ASP A 110 16.94 2.13 13.93
C ASP A 110 16.51 0.97 13.03
N GLY A 111 15.97 -0.09 13.62
CA GLY A 111 15.46 -1.24 12.88
C GLY A 111 14.27 -0.90 11.97
N ILE A 112 13.34 -0.06 12.45
CA ILE A 112 12.18 0.36 11.66
C ILE A 112 12.62 1.23 10.49
N PHE A 113 13.42 2.27 10.74
CA PHE A 113 13.86 3.21 9.71
C PHE A 113 14.71 2.52 8.66
N TRP A 114 15.64 1.65 9.07
CA TRP A 114 16.48 0.92 8.13
C TRP A 114 15.67 0.00 7.21
N GLU A 115 14.81 -0.85 7.78
CA GLU A 115 14.00 -1.77 6.97
C GLU A 115 12.99 -1.02 6.09
N SER A 116 12.40 0.06 6.61
CA SER A 116 11.43 0.89 5.88
C SER A 116 12.09 1.71 4.78
N ALA A 117 13.28 2.25 4.99
CA ALA A 117 14.05 2.97 3.98
C ALA A 117 14.38 2.06 2.79
N PHE A 118 14.67 0.78 3.04
CA PHE A 118 14.92 -0.17 1.96
C PHE A 118 13.67 -0.43 1.12
N VAL A 119 12.52 -0.65 1.76
CA VAL A 119 11.23 -0.83 1.06
C VAL A 119 10.86 0.43 0.27
N TRP A 120 11.03 1.59 0.89
CA TRP A 120 10.77 2.89 0.27
C TRP A 120 11.67 3.12 -0.94
N GLY A 121 12.98 2.87 -0.83
CA GLY A 121 13.94 2.97 -1.93
C GLY A 121 13.58 2.06 -3.11
N MET A 122 13.23 0.79 -2.84
CA MET A 122 12.74 -0.12 -3.89
C MET A 122 11.45 0.38 -4.54
N GLY A 123 10.55 0.98 -3.74
CA GLY A 123 9.33 1.62 -4.22
C GLY A 123 9.60 2.78 -5.18
N ILE A 124 10.55 3.66 -4.84
CA ILE A 124 10.95 4.79 -5.70
C ILE A 124 11.53 4.28 -7.01
N LEU A 125 12.40 3.26 -6.98
CA LEU A 125 13.00 2.70 -8.20
C LEU A 125 11.94 2.11 -9.13
N LEU A 126 10.97 1.37 -8.59
CA LEU A 126 9.87 0.82 -9.39
C LEU A 126 8.92 1.92 -9.88
N ALA A 127 8.68 2.97 -9.10
CA ALA A 127 7.89 4.11 -9.54
C ALA A 127 8.58 4.85 -10.70
N ALA A 128 9.89 5.08 -10.63
CA ALA A 128 10.65 5.69 -11.71
C ALA A 128 10.62 4.84 -12.99
N ALA A 129 10.72 3.51 -12.86
CA ALA A 129 10.57 2.62 -14.00
C ALA A 129 9.15 2.68 -14.58
N ARG A 130 8.11 2.74 -13.74
CA ARG A 130 6.72 2.85 -14.18
C ARG A 130 6.42 4.18 -14.86
N GLU A 131 6.91 5.29 -14.32
CA GLU A 131 6.76 6.63 -14.90
C GLU A 131 7.42 6.70 -16.29
N LEU A 132 8.63 6.14 -16.41
CA LEU A 132 9.35 6.06 -17.69
C LEU A 132 8.62 5.20 -18.73
N LEU A 133 8.03 4.08 -18.30
CA LEU A 133 7.25 3.20 -19.18
C LEU A 133 5.87 3.79 -19.54
N ALA A 134 5.30 4.63 -18.66
CA ALA A 134 4.00 5.23 -18.87
C ALA A 134 4.05 6.45 -19.79
N GLU A 135 4.96 7.39 -19.48
CA GLU A 135 4.98 8.72 -20.09
C GLU A 135 6.33 9.07 -20.72
N GLY A 136 7.38 8.29 -20.42
CA GLY A 136 8.75 8.61 -20.89
C GLY A 136 9.46 9.68 -20.08
N GLU A 137 8.91 9.98 -18.92
CA GLU A 137 9.40 10.99 -18.00
C GLU A 137 9.90 10.34 -16.70
N ILE A 138 10.81 11.02 -16.02
CA ILE A 138 11.13 10.74 -14.63
C ILE A 138 11.05 12.05 -13.89
N PHE A 139 10.25 12.09 -12.82
CA PHE A 139 10.03 13.28 -12.01
C PHE A 139 9.38 14.44 -12.80
N GLY A 140 8.61 14.12 -13.84
CA GLY A 140 8.04 15.09 -14.78
C GLY A 140 9.06 15.75 -15.73
N TYR A 141 10.27 15.19 -15.83
CA TYR A 141 11.24 15.59 -16.84
C TYR A 141 11.28 14.54 -17.96
N PRO A 142 11.07 14.93 -19.22
CA PRO A 142 11.11 14.00 -20.34
C PRO A 142 12.53 13.48 -20.54
N LEU A 143 12.69 12.16 -20.56
CA LEU A 143 13.98 11.51 -20.81
C LEU A 143 14.01 10.81 -22.15
N PHE A 144 12.94 10.09 -22.49
CA PHE A 144 12.92 9.20 -23.64
C PHE A 144 11.50 8.96 -24.11
N GLN A 145 11.26 9.07 -25.42
CA GLN A 145 9.98 8.70 -26.02
C GLN A 145 10.16 7.49 -26.94
N ALA A 146 9.33 6.47 -26.72
CA ALA A 146 9.31 5.27 -27.55
C ALA A 146 7.90 4.75 -27.78
N SER A 147 7.74 4.00 -28.86
CA SER A 147 6.45 3.47 -29.30
C SER A 147 5.82 2.42 -28.37
N PHE A 148 6.58 1.88 -27.42
CA PHE A 148 6.08 0.88 -26.46
C PHE A 148 5.51 1.51 -25.17
N GLN A 149 5.63 2.83 -24.99
CA GLN A 149 5.13 3.50 -23.80
C GLN A 149 3.60 3.50 -23.77
N SER A 150 3.02 3.28 -22.58
CA SER A 150 1.58 3.20 -22.41
C SER A 150 1.15 3.68 -21.03
N LYS A 151 0.15 4.56 -21.00
CA LYS A 151 -0.46 5.07 -19.75
C LYS A 151 -0.92 3.94 -18.81
N SER A 152 -1.22 2.75 -19.34
CA SER A 152 -1.58 1.59 -18.53
C SER A 152 -0.51 1.22 -17.50
N PHE A 153 0.78 1.49 -17.74
CA PHE A 153 1.85 1.26 -16.75
C PHE A 153 1.70 2.14 -15.50
N GLY A 154 1.00 3.28 -15.61
CA GLY A 154 0.64 4.16 -14.49
C GLY A 154 -0.54 3.66 -13.66
N ASP A 155 -1.35 2.73 -14.18
CA ASP A 155 -2.58 2.28 -13.53
C ASP A 155 -2.35 1.44 -12.27
N VAL A 156 -3.39 1.34 -11.45
CA VAL A 156 -3.42 0.59 -10.18
C VAL A 156 -3.00 -0.88 -10.36
N ILE A 157 -3.25 -1.49 -11.53
CA ILE A 157 -2.84 -2.85 -11.87
C ILE A 157 -1.32 -3.03 -11.70
N PHE A 158 -0.54 -2.13 -12.30
CA PHE A 158 0.91 -2.14 -12.16
C PHE A 158 1.36 -1.63 -10.80
N GLY A 159 0.51 -0.88 -10.07
CA GLY A 159 0.70 -0.56 -8.66
C GLY A 159 0.72 -1.78 -7.76
N PHE A 160 -0.20 -2.72 -7.94
CA PHE A 160 -0.18 -4.00 -7.23
C PHE A 160 1.07 -4.83 -7.54
N LEU A 161 1.48 -4.84 -8.81
CA LEU A 161 2.70 -5.54 -9.22
C LEU A 161 3.95 -4.89 -8.60
N ALA A 162 4.05 -3.57 -8.65
CA ALA A 162 5.17 -2.82 -8.09
C ALA A 162 5.25 -2.98 -6.57
N ALA A 163 4.12 -2.90 -5.85
CA ALA A 163 4.10 -3.14 -4.41
C ALA A 163 4.53 -4.57 -4.07
N GLY A 164 4.04 -5.57 -4.81
CA GLY A 164 4.44 -6.97 -4.64
C GLY A 164 5.93 -7.19 -4.87
N LEU A 165 6.48 -6.62 -5.94
CA LEU A 165 7.91 -6.71 -6.26
C LEU A 165 8.78 -5.93 -5.27
N ALA A 166 8.43 -4.70 -4.91
CA ALA A 166 9.16 -3.88 -3.94
C ALA A 166 9.33 -4.63 -2.61
N LEU A 167 8.23 -5.18 -2.10
CA LEU A 167 8.22 -5.94 -0.85
C LEU A 167 9.00 -7.25 -0.97
N ALA A 168 8.86 -7.97 -2.09
CA ALA A 168 9.60 -9.20 -2.33
C ALA A 168 11.12 -8.95 -2.39
N PHE A 169 11.55 -7.92 -3.13
CA PHE A 169 12.97 -7.55 -3.21
C PHE A 169 13.51 -7.08 -1.86
N ALA A 170 12.75 -6.24 -1.14
CA ALA A 170 13.13 -5.84 0.21
C ALA A 170 13.28 -7.04 1.16
N ASN A 171 12.33 -7.97 1.13
CA ASN A 171 12.41 -9.19 1.94
C ASN A 171 13.56 -10.11 1.55
N ALA A 172 13.89 -10.19 0.26
CA ALA A 172 15.01 -10.98 -0.23
C ALA A 172 16.35 -10.44 0.30
N VAL A 173 16.55 -9.12 0.20
CA VAL A 173 17.79 -8.46 0.66
C VAL A 173 17.90 -8.48 2.18
N LEU A 174 16.81 -8.17 2.89
CA LEU A 174 16.76 -8.15 4.35
C LEU A 174 16.64 -9.56 4.98
N LYS A 175 16.49 -10.62 4.15
CA LYS A 175 16.28 -12.01 4.58
C LYS A 175 15.12 -12.16 5.58
N LYS A 176 14.02 -11.42 5.34
CA LYS A 176 12.81 -11.40 6.17
C LYS A 176 11.66 -12.19 5.54
N LYS A 177 10.64 -12.51 6.35
CA LYS A 177 9.43 -13.23 5.93
C LYS A 177 8.17 -12.49 6.36
N CYS A 178 7.24 -12.25 5.44
CA CYS A 178 5.94 -11.60 5.67
C CYS A 178 4.82 -12.58 6.06
N THR A 179 5.05 -13.50 7.01
CA THR A 179 4.11 -14.60 7.28
C THR A 179 2.91 -14.25 8.17
N ASP A 180 2.90 -13.09 8.81
CA ASP A 180 1.92 -12.69 9.85
C ASP A 180 1.14 -11.41 9.47
N THR A 181 1.05 -11.16 8.15
CA THR A 181 0.35 -10.01 7.56
C THR A 181 -1.07 -10.41 7.17
N GLN A 182 -2.01 -9.51 7.38
CA GLN A 182 -3.42 -9.69 7.05
C GLN A 182 -3.77 -8.79 5.86
N SER A 183 -3.37 -9.22 4.67
CA SER A 183 -3.60 -8.52 3.39
C SER A 183 -5.03 -8.09 3.09
N TRP A 184 -6.03 -8.67 3.74
CA TRP A 184 -7.43 -8.31 3.52
C TRP A 184 -7.76 -6.88 3.98
N TYR A 185 -7.03 -6.34 4.96
CA TYR A 185 -7.19 -4.94 5.38
C TYR A 185 -6.81 -3.94 4.28
N LEU A 186 -5.95 -4.34 3.34
CA LEU A 186 -5.57 -3.54 2.19
C LEU A 186 -6.41 -3.91 0.96
N ALA A 187 -6.58 -5.20 0.69
CA ALA A 187 -7.22 -5.68 -0.53
C ALA A 187 -8.69 -5.28 -0.60
N VAL A 188 -9.42 -5.33 0.52
CA VAL A 188 -10.85 -4.99 0.55
C VAL A 188 -11.08 -3.50 0.20
N PRO A 189 -10.44 -2.53 0.87
CA PRO A 189 -10.57 -1.12 0.47
C PRO A 189 -10.17 -0.87 -0.98
N MET A 190 -9.11 -1.51 -1.47
CA MET A 190 -8.67 -1.33 -2.86
C MET A 190 -9.66 -1.88 -3.89
N ILE A 191 -10.29 -3.03 -3.62
CA ILE A 191 -11.33 -3.61 -4.48
C ILE A 191 -12.57 -2.71 -4.53
N VAL A 192 -12.96 -2.15 -3.38
CA VAL A 192 -14.08 -1.21 -3.31
C VAL A 192 -13.76 0.10 -4.06
N PHE A 193 -12.53 0.58 -3.96
CA PHE A 193 -12.13 1.86 -4.54
C PHE A 193 -11.83 1.77 -6.05
N ALA A 194 -10.87 0.92 -6.42
CA ALA A 194 -10.32 0.87 -7.78
C ALA A 194 -11.02 -0.17 -8.68
N ARG A 195 -12.15 -0.74 -8.22
CA ARG A 195 -13.05 -1.68 -8.91
C ARG A 195 -12.49 -2.22 -10.24
N PRO A 196 -12.03 -3.49 -10.29
CA PRO A 196 -11.24 -3.99 -11.43
C PRO A 196 -11.99 -4.06 -12.77
N PHE A 197 -13.32 -4.01 -12.75
CA PHE A 197 -14.18 -3.93 -13.92
C PHE A 197 -15.51 -3.26 -13.55
N GLU A 198 -16.24 -2.77 -14.55
CA GLU A 198 -17.58 -2.19 -14.37
C GLU A 198 -18.63 -2.99 -15.15
N MET A 199 -19.65 -3.49 -14.44
CA MET A 199 -20.72 -4.25 -15.06
C MET A 199 -21.86 -3.30 -15.48
N VAL A 200 -21.78 -2.80 -16.72
CA VAL A 200 -22.73 -1.80 -17.25
C VAL A 200 -24.16 -2.37 -17.40
N SER A 201 -24.30 -3.70 -17.57
CA SER A 201 -25.58 -4.37 -17.84
C SER A 201 -26.56 -4.37 -16.66
N PHE A 202 -26.07 -4.25 -15.43
CA PHE A 202 -26.91 -4.10 -14.24
C PHE A 202 -26.73 -2.67 -13.74
N GLY A 203 -27.82 -1.96 -13.42
CA GLY A 203 -27.75 -0.55 -13.01
C GLY A 203 -26.67 -0.27 -11.94
N SER A 204 -26.19 0.98 -11.89
CA SER A 204 -24.93 1.39 -11.22
C SER A 204 -24.66 0.74 -9.85
N VAL A 205 -25.67 0.61 -9.00
CA VAL A 205 -25.54 0.03 -7.65
C VAL A 205 -25.37 -1.49 -7.69
N ILE A 206 -26.20 -2.19 -8.46
CA ILE A 206 -26.16 -3.66 -8.55
C ILE A 206 -24.88 -4.11 -9.25
N GLY A 207 -24.48 -3.39 -10.32
CA GLY A 207 -23.20 -3.60 -10.99
C GLY A 207 -22.02 -3.45 -10.03
N ALA A 208 -22.00 -2.39 -9.20
CA ALA A 208 -20.94 -2.18 -8.22
C ALA A 208 -20.90 -3.25 -7.11
N VAL A 209 -22.05 -3.66 -6.59
CA VAL A 209 -22.10 -4.75 -5.58
C VAL A 209 -21.59 -6.06 -6.18
N TRP A 210 -21.94 -6.34 -7.43
CA TRP A 210 -21.49 -7.54 -8.13
C TRP A 210 -19.98 -7.54 -8.37
N THR A 211 -19.42 -6.43 -8.88
CA THR A 211 -17.98 -6.32 -9.17
C THR A 211 -17.16 -6.51 -7.90
N ILE A 212 -17.55 -5.85 -6.81
CA ILE A 212 -16.91 -6.00 -5.50
C ILE A 212 -17.03 -7.45 -5.01
N GLY A 213 -18.22 -8.05 -5.07
CA GLY A 213 -18.47 -9.41 -4.61
C GLY A 213 -17.62 -10.46 -5.32
N VAL A 214 -17.59 -10.41 -6.66
CA VAL A 214 -16.80 -11.34 -7.50
C VAL A 214 -15.31 -11.18 -7.23
N SER A 215 -14.80 -9.95 -7.21
CA SER A 215 -13.37 -9.70 -6.97
C SER A 215 -12.93 -10.15 -5.57
N LEU A 216 -13.76 -9.94 -4.55
CA LEU A 216 -13.49 -10.45 -3.20
C LEU A 216 -13.49 -11.98 -3.15
N ALA A 217 -14.48 -12.63 -3.77
CA ALA A 217 -14.55 -14.09 -3.81
C ALA A 217 -13.29 -14.69 -4.48
N LEU A 218 -12.87 -14.12 -5.61
CA LEU A 218 -11.65 -14.53 -6.30
C LEU A 218 -10.40 -14.27 -5.45
N PHE A 219 -10.28 -13.10 -4.82
CA PHE A 219 -9.15 -12.80 -3.93
C PHE A 219 -9.04 -13.80 -2.77
N PHE A 220 -10.15 -14.11 -2.08
CA PHE A 220 -10.15 -15.10 -1.00
C PHE A 220 -9.82 -16.51 -1.51
N SER A 221 -10.28 -16.88 -2.70
CA SER A 221 -9.93 -18.14 -3.35
C SER A 221 -8.42 -18.25 -3.64
N ILE A 222 -7.84 -17.21 -4.24
CA ILE A 222 -6.41 -17.11 -4.51
C ILE A 222 -5.61 -17.18 -3.21
N LYS A 223 -6.01 -16.41 -2.19
CA LYS A 223 -5.35 -16.41 -0.88
C LYS A 223 -5.34 -17.79 -0.22
N LYS A 224 -6.47 -18.52 -0.28
CA LYS A 224 -6.55 -19.89 0.22
C LYS A 224 -5.61 -20.82 -0.53
N THR A 225 -5.49 -20.65 -1.84
CA THR A 225 -4.62 -21.47 -2.71
C THR A 225 -3.14 -21.16 -2.48
N LEU A 226 -2.78 -19.89 -2.33
CA LEU A 226 -1.41 -19.44 -2.06
C LEU A 226 -0.85 -19.98 -0.74
N LYS A 227 -1.72 -20.28 0.25
CA LYS A 227 -1.31 -20.93 1.51
C LYS A 227 -0.62 -22.29 1.27
N PHE A 228 -1.00 -23.00 0.21
CA PHE A 228 -0.46 -24.30 -0.16
C PHE A 228 0.65 -24.22 -1.23
N SER A 229 0.91 -23.04 -1.77
CA SER A 229 1.94 -22.83 -2.79
C SER A 229 3.35 -22.86 -2.19
N ARG A 230 4.31 -23.40 -2.95
CA ARG A 230 5.74 -23.38 -2.62
C ARG A 230 6.39 -22.07 -3.05
N THR A 231 5.89 -20.94 -2.56
CA THR A 231 6.52 -19.64 -2.81
C THR A 231 7.84 -19.52 -2.06
N GLY A 232 8.87 -18.94 -2.70
CA GLY A 232 10.13 -18.63 -2.05
C GLY A 232 9.96 -17.75 -0.79
N PRO A 233 10.91 -17.76 0.14
CA PRO A 233 10.77 -17.10 1.45
C PRO A 233 10.50 -15.59 1.36
N ALA A 234 11.03 -14.92 0.34
CA ALA A 234 10.87 -13.49 0.11
C ALA A 234 9.48 -13.10 -0.43
N TYR A 235 8.87 -14.00 -1.22
CA TYR A 235 7.56 -13.78 -1.86
C TYR A 235 6.39 -14.22 -0.98
N ARG A 236 6.64 -15.03 0.05
CA ARG A 236 5.60 -15.64 0.86
C ARG A 236 4.80 -14.62 1.68
N GLY A 237 3.47 -14.70 1.60
CA GLY A 237 2.53 -13.82 2.30
C GLY A 237 2.12 -12.62 1.44
N LEU A 238 2.15 -11.42 2.03
CA LEU A 238 1.71 -10.18 1.40
C LEU A 238 2.27 -9.96 -0.03
N PRO A 239 3.57 -10.17 -0.34
CA PRO A 239 4.10 -9.89 -1.67
C PRO A 239 3.43 -10.73 -2.77
N ALA A 240 3.31 -12.05 -2.58
CA ALA A 240 2.63 -12.92 -3.53
C ALA A 240 1.13 -12.60 -3.66
N GLU A 241 0.49 -12.17 -2.58
CA GLU A 241 -0.91 -11.75 -2.60
C GLU A 241 -1.13 -10.42 -3.35
N MET A 242 -0.17 -9.49 -3.30
CA MET A 242 -0.23 -8.26 -4.11
C MET A 242 0.01 -8.54 -5.59
N LEU A 243 1.00 -9.39 -5.91
CA LEU A 243 1.24 -9.80 -7.29
C LEU A 243 0.01 -10.50 -7.89
N SER A 244 -0.63 -11.40 -7.14
CA SER A 244 -1.81 -12.10 -7.61
C SER A 244 -3.02 -11.18 -7.77
N LEU A 245 -3.17 -10.16 -6.91
CA LEU A 245 -4.17 -9.10 -7.13
C LEU A 245 -3.89 -8.31 -8.40
N GLY A 246 -2.64 -7.97 -8.70
CA GLY A 246 -2.27 -7.34 -9.97
C GLY A 246 -2.71 -8.16 -11.18
N PHE A 247 -2.44 -9.48 -11.16
CA PHE A 247 -2.90 -10.37 -12.23
C PHE A 247 -4.43 -10.50 -12.29
N LEU A 248 -5.10 -10.56 -11.14
CA LEU A 248 -6.56 -10.60 -11.09
C LEU A 248 -7.18 -9.35 -11.72
N TYR A 249 -6.65 -8.17 -11.41
CA TYR A 249 -7.09 -6.91 -12.01
C TYR A 249 -6.84 -6.90 -13.52
N MET A 250 -5.67 -7.40 -13.96
CA MET A 250 -5.37 -7.50 -15.38
C MET A 250 -6.34 -8.41 -16.14
N ILE A 251 -6.70 -9.57 -15.56
CA ILE A 251 -7.64 -10.50 -16.18
C ILE A 251 -9.06 -9.91 -16.22
N LEU A 252 -9.49 -9.28 -15.14
CA LEU A 252 -10.86 -8.75 -15.03
C LEU A 252 -11.04 -7.47 -15.84
N SER A 253 -10.01 -6.62 -15.97
CA SER A 253 -10.09 -5.35 -16.73
C SER A 253 -10.23 -5.51 -18.25
N ILE A 254 -10.09 -6.74 -18.77
CA ILE A 254 -10.33 -7.05 -20.19
C ILE A 254 -11.84 -7.05 -20.52
N TYR A 255 -12.71 -7.17 -19.50
CA TYR A 255 -14.16 -7.29 -19.64
C TYR A 255 -14.88 -6.02 -19.16
#